data_AF-H9FIZ2-F1
#
_entry.id   AF-H9FIZ2-F1
#
_cell.length_a   1.000
_cell.length_b   1.000
_cell.length_c   1.000
_cell.angle_alpha   90.00
_cell.angle_beta   90.00
_cell.angle_gamma   90.00
#
_symmetry.space_group_name_H-M   'P 1'
#
loop_
_entity.id
_entity.type
_entity.pdbx_description
1 polymer ?
#
loop_
_entity_poly.entity_id
_entity_poly.type
_entity_poly.pdbx_seq_one_letter_code
_entity_poly.pdbx_strand_id
1 'polypeptide(L)'
;VKFLRRFKQLLNPAQVFDLMNGGPHLGLILFQKFDNFRILVCGGDGSVGWVLSEIDKLNLNKQCQLGVLPLGTGNDLARVLGWGGSYDDDTQLPQILEKLERASTKMLDRWSIMTYELKLPPKASLLPGPPEASEEFYMTIYEDSVATHLTKILNSDEHAVVISSAKTLCETVKDFVAKVEK
;
A
#
# COMPACT_ATOMS: atom_id res chain seq x y z
N VAL A 1 23.41 3.35 -6.27
CA VAL A 1 24.24 3.75 -7.45
C VAL A 1 25.16 2.64 -7.96
N LYS A 2 25.86 1.87 -7.10
CA LYS A 2 26.81 0.81 -7.50
C LYS A 2 26.23 -0.23 -8.48
N PHE A 3 25.09 -0.83 -8.12
CA PHE A 3 24.39 -1.85 -8.93
C PHE A 3 23.95 -1.35 -10.30
N LEU A 4 23.29 -0.18 -10.37
CA LEU A 4 22.79 0.39 -11.63
C LEU A 4 23.93 0.61 -12.64
N ARG A 5 25.07 1.14 -12.19
CA ARG A 5 26.25 1.33 -13.03
C ARG A 5 26.78 -0.02 -13.54
N ARG A 6 26.83 -1.03 -12.67
CA ARG A 6 27.34 -2.35 -13.03
C ARG A 6 26.42 -3.05 -14.04
N PHE A 7 25.10 -2.98 -13.87
CA PHE A 7 24.15 -3.49 -14.87
C PHE A 7 24.30 -2.81 -16.23
N LYS A 8 24.50 -1.49 -16.28
CA LYS A 8 24.76 -0.77 -17.55
C LYS A 8 26.08 -1.17 -18.24
N GLN A 9 27.01 -1.80 -17.52
CA GLN A 9 28.24 -2.36 -18.11
C GLN A 9 28.05 -3.78 -18.62
N LEU A 10 27.13 -4.55 -18.02
CA LEU A 10 26.87 -5.95 -18.37
C LEU A 10 25.78 -6.09 -19.44
N LEU A 11 24.83 -5.17 -19.47
CA LEU A 11 23.69 -5.15 -20.39
C LEU A 11 23.75 -3.92 -21.29
N ASN A 12 22.96 -3.90 -22.37
CA ASN A 12 22.78 -2.68 -23.14
C ASN A 12 22.18 -1.60 -22.22
N PRO A 13 22.75 -0.37 -22.14
CA PRO A 13 22.22 0.70 -21.30
C PRO A 13 20.73 1.01 -21.53
N ALA A 14 20.20 0.76 -22.73
CA ALA A 14 18.78 0.91 -23.06
C ALA A 14 17.87 -0.15 -22.40
N GLN A 15 18.43 -1.22 -21.82
CA GLN A 15 17.71 -2.26 -21.08
C GLN A 15 17.67 -1.99 -19.57
N VAL A 16 18.42 -0.98 -19.08
CA VAL A 16 18.58 -0.72 -17.65
C VAL A 16 17.85 0.56 -17.26
N PHE A 17 16.73 0.39 -16.55
CA PHE A 17 15.86 1.48 -16.12
C PHE A 17 15.99 1.73 -14.62
N ASP A 18 15.95 3.00 -14.23
CA ASP A 18 15.92 3.41 -12.83
C ASP A 18 14.48 3.68 -12.41
N LEU A 19 13.95 2.84 -11.52
CA LEU A 19 12.56 2.99 -11.04
C LEU A 19 12.34 4.31 -10.29
N MET A 20 13.37 4.87 -9.65
CA MET A 20 13.26 6.15 -8.95
C MET A 20 13.21 7.33 -9.93
N ASN A 21 13.70 7.14 -11.16
CA ASN A 21 13.78 8.16 -12.18
C ASN A 21 13.03 7.74 -13.45
N GLY A 22 11.70 7.92 -13.43
CA GLY A 22 10.82 7.65 -14.56
C GLY A 22 9.95 6.38 -14.44
N GLY A 23 10.17 5.58 -13.39
CA GLY A 23 9.33 4.41 -13.09
C GLY A 23 9.43 3.28 -14.13
N PRO A 24 8.59 2.23 -13.99
CA PRO A 24 8.65 1.05 -14.85
C PRO A 24 8.01 1.26 -16.24
N HIS A 25 7.14 2.25 -16.38
CA HIS A 25 6.27 2.43 -17.54
C HIS A 25 7.03 2.53 -18.87
N LEU A 26 8.04 3.40 -18.93
CA LEU A 26 8.81 3.64 -20.16
C LEU A 26 9.52 2.38 -20.64
N GLY A 27 10.12 1.62 -19.71
CA GLY A 27 10.80 0.38 -20.03
C GLY A 27 9.83 -0.67 -20.57
N LEU A 28 8.66 -0.83 -19.94
CA LEU A 28 7.67 -1.80 -20.38
C LEU A 28 7.10 -1.47 -21.77
N ILE A 29 6.84 -0.20 -22.09
CA ILE A 29 6.39 0.20 -23.43
C ILE A 29 7.47 -0.07 -24.49
N LEU A 30 8.74 0.20 -24.19
CA LEU A 30 9.83 -0.02 -25.15
C LEU A 30 9.92 -1.50 -25.56
N PHE A 31 9.65 -2.41 -24.63
CA PHE A 31 9.73 -3.85 -24.85
C PHE A 31 8.36 -4.51 -25.16
N GLN A 32 7.26 -3.78 -25.20
CA GLN A 32 5.91 -4.31 -25.46
C GLN A 32 5.78 -5.02 -26.82
N LYS A 33 6.60 -4.65 -27.81
CA LYS A 33 6.58 -5.25 -29.15
C LYS A 33 7.29 -6.60 -29.24
N PHE A 34 7.99 -7.02 -28.19
CA PHE A 34 8.68 -8.31 -28.17
C PHE A 34 7.74 -9.40 -27.66
N ASP A 35 7.80 -10.59 -28.29
CA ASP A 35 6.87 -11.68 -27.98
C ASP A 35 7.06 -12.23 -26.57
N ASN A 36 8.30 -12.49 -26.16
CA ASN A 36 8.65 -13.00 -24.84
C ASN A 36 9.91 -12.32 -24.31
N PHE A 37 9.88 -11.80 -23.08
CA PHE A 37 11.05 -11.22 -22.43
C PHE A 37 11.04 -11.42 -20.92
N ARG A 38 12.24 -11.34 -20.32
CA ARG A 38 12.45 -11.48 -18.88
C ARG A 38 12.83 -10.14 -18.27
N ILE A 39 12.25 -9.83 -17.12
CA ILE A 39 12.49 -8.61 -16.35
C ILE A 39 13.16 -9.00 -15.04
N LEU A 40 14.25 -8.33 -14.68
CA LEU A 40 14.85 -8.43 -13.35
C LEU A 40 14.52 -7.17 -12.55
N VAL A 41 13.71 -7.31 -11.51
CA VAL A 41 13.42 -6.20 -10.59
C VAL A 41 14.45 -6.20 -9.46
N CYS A 42 15.21 -5.12 -9.37
CA CYS A 42 16.21 -4.92 -8.32
C CYS A 42 15.64 -4.04 -7.21
N GLY A 43 15.16 -4.65 -6.12
CA GLY A 43 14.45 -3.92 -5.06
C GLY A 43 13.85 -4.87 -4.02
N GLY A 44 12.82 -4.40 -3.33
CA GLY A 44 11.99 -5.21 -2.42
C GLY A 44 10.58 -5.47 -2.96
N ASP A 45 9.71 -6.02 -2.13
CA ASP A 45 8.35 -6.41 -2.50
C ASP A 45 7.50 -5.24 -3.02
N GLY A 46 7.68 -4.03 -2.46
CA GLY A 46 7.00 -2.82 -2.94
C GLY A 46 7.39 -2.44 -4.37
N SER A 47 8.67 -2.54 -4.72
CA SER A 47 9.17 -2.27 -6.08
C SER A 47 8.67 -3.33 -7.06
N VAL A 48 8.67 -4.60 -6.66
CA VAL A 48 8.11 -5.70 -7.46
C VAL A 48 6.62 -5.49 -7.70
N GLY A 49 5.86 -5.13 -6.67
CA GLY A 49 4.43 -4.83 -6.76
C GLY A 49 4.12 -3.64 -7.68
N TRP A 50 4.97 -2.62 -7.69
CA TRP A 50 4.83 -1.48 -8.61
C TRP A 50 5.04 -1.92 -10.07
N VAL A 51 6.08 -2.69 -10.37
CA VAL A 51 6.34 -3.22 -11.71
C VAL A 51 5.21 -4.14 -12.18
N LEU A 52 4.72 -5.03 -11.32
CA LEU A 52 3.59 -5.91 -11.62
C LEU A 52 2.31 -5.12 -11.93
N SER A 53 2.01 -4.09 -11.14
CA SER A 53 0.86 -3.22 -11.40
C SER A 53 0.93 -2.54 -12.77
N GLU A 54 2.13 -2.19 -13.22
CA GLU A 54 2.32 -1.55 -14.53
C GLU A 54 2.23 -2.57 -15.69
N ILE A 55 2.73 -3.79 -15.48
CA ILE A 55 2.53 -4.92 -16.40
C ILE A 55 1.04 -5.21 -16.60
N ASP A 56 0.27 -5.20 -15.51
CA ASP A 56 -1.18 -5.44 -15.53
C ASP A 56 -1.90 -4.37 -16.37
N LYS A 57 -1.56 -3.08 -16.20
CA LYS A 57 -2.12 -1.98 -17.01
C LYS A 57 -1.83 -2.10 -18.50
N LEU A 58 -0.64 -2.59 -18.85
CA LEU A 58 -0.20 -2.76 -20.24
C LEU A 58 -0.60 -4.12 -20.84
N ASN A 59 -1.28 -4.98 -20.08
CA ASN A 59 -1.67 -6.34 -20.47
C ASN A 59 -0.51 -7.21 -20.97
N LEU A 60 0.67 -7.09 -20.33
CA LEU A 60 1.90 -7.83 -20.73
C LEU A 60 2.07 -9.17 -20.01
N ASN A 61 1.09 -9.57 -19.20
CA ASN A 61 1.13 -10.74 -18.31
C ASN A 61 1.41 -12.09 -19.01
N LYS A 62 1.16 -12.20 -20.33
CA LYS A 62 1.49 -13.40 -21.11
C LYS A 62 2.89 -13.37 -21.75
N GLN A 63 3.46 -12.18 -21.92
CA GLN A 63 4.70 -11.94 -22.65
C GLN A 63 5.91 -11.78 -21.71
N CYS A 64 5.69 -11.24 -20.52
CA CYS A 64 6.77 -10.95 -19.58
C CYS A 64 6.88 -11.98 -18.46
N GLN A 65 8.11 -12.33 -18.11
CA GLN A 65 8.45 -13.15 -16.95
C GLN A 65 9.28 -12.30 -15.98
N LEU A 66 9.03 -12.40 -14.68
CA LEU A 66 9.65 -11.53 -13.69
C LEU A 66 10.53 -12.32 -12.71
N GLY A 67 11.77 -11.89 -12.57
CA GLY A 67 12.71 -12.30 -11.53
C GLY A 67 12.99 -11.18 -10.55
N VAL A 68 13.46 -11.53 -9.35
CA VAL A 68 13.71 -10.56 -8.28
C VAL A 68 15.16 -10.64 -7.84
N LEU A 69 15.83 -9.49 -7.79
CA LEU A 69 17.10 -9.32 -7.07
C LEU A 69 16.80 -8.64 -5.73
N PRO A 70 16.93 -9.36 -4.59
CA PRO A 70 16.49 -8.89 -3.28
C PRO A 70 17.44 -7.83 -2.70
N LEU A 71 17.19 -6.56 -3.05
CA LEU A 71 17.95 -5.40 -2.55
C LEU A 71 17.18 -4.59 -1.50
N GLY A 72 15.91 -4.95 -1.24
CA GLY A 72 15.04 -4.25 -0.29
C GLY A 72 15.12 -4.79 1.13
N THR A 73 14.32 -4.20 2.02
CA THR A 73 14.12 -4.67 3.40
C THR A 73 13.07 -5.79 3.46
N GLY A 74 11.97 -5.65 2.72
CA GLY A 74 10.99 -6.72 2.45
C GLY A 74 11.31 -7.41 1.14
N ASN A 75 11.70 -8.68 1.20
CA ASN A 75 12.08 -9.52 0.05
C ASN A 75 11.33 -10.87 0.09
N ASP A 76 10.11 -10.87 0.61
CA ASP A 76 9.36 -12.10 0.84
C ASP A 76 9.02 -12.81 -0.48
N LEU A 77 8.70 -12.06 -1.53
CA LEU A 77 8.52 -12.63 -2.87
C LEU A 77 9.81 -13.28 -3.39
N ALA A 78 10.97 -12.66 -3.15
CA ALA A 78 12.25 -13.23 -3.56
C ALA A 78 12.55 -14.55 -2.83
N ARG A 79 12.23 -14.64 -1.53
CA ARG A 79 12.39 -15.86 -0.74
C ARG A 79 11.47 -16.97 -1.23
N VAL A 80 10.18 -16.65 -1.39
CA VAL A 80 9.15 -17.62 -1.84
C VAL A 80 9.44 -18.13 -3.25
N LEU A 81 9.93 -17.27 -4.14
CA LEU A 81 10.27 -17.64 -5.53
C LEU A 81 11.64 -18.31 -5.66
N GLY A 82 12.44 -18.41 -4.59
CA GLY A 82 13.76 -19.05 -4.62
C GLY A 82 14.90 -18.18 -5.17
N TRP A 83 14.72 -16.86 -5.19
CA TRP A 83 15.77 -15.90 -5.54
C TRP A 83 16.70 -15.60 -4.37
N GLY A 84 16.25 -15.78 -3.13
CA GLY A 84 17.03 -15.56 -1.90
C GLY A 84 16.46 -14.45 -1.03
N GLY A 85 17.12 -14.18 0.11
CA GLY A 85 16.64 -13.22 1.12
C GLY A 85 17.31 -11.84 1.10
N SER A 86 18.52 -11.74 0.59
CA SER A 86 19.30 -10.51 0.46
C SER A 86 20.39 -10.69 -0.58
N TYR A 87 20.86 -9.57 -1.13
CA TYR A 87 21.93 -9.56 -2.12
C TYR A 87 22.78 -8.30 -1.94
N ASP A 88 24.07 -8.48 -1.65
CA ASP A 88 24.99 -7.36 -1.34
C ASP A 88 26.24 -7.32 -2.25
N ASP A 89 26.58 -8.44 -2.89
CA ASP A 89 27.79 -8.57 -3.70
C ASP A 89 27.53 -8.29 -5.20
N ASP A 90 28.00 -7.14 -5.68
CA ASP A 90 27.89 -6.75 -7.09
C ASP A 90 28.81 -7.53 -8.04
N THR A 91 29.75 -8.32 -7.51
CA THR A 91 30.61 -9.18 -8.34
C THR A 91 29.85 -10.38 -8.90
N GLN A 92 28.79 -10.83 -8.23
CA GLN A 92 27.97 -11.97 -8.66
C GLN A 92 26.86 -11.59 -9.66
N LEU A 93 26.78 -10.33 -10.10
CA LEU A 93 25.76 -9.89 -11.04
C LEU A 93 25.72 -10.67 -12.38
N PRO A 94 26.84 -11.15 -12.95
CA PRO A 94 26.79 -12.04 -14.10
C PRO A 94 26.07 -13.36 -13.79
N GLN A 95 26.28 -13.92 -12.60
CA GLN A 95 25.68 -15.19 -12.17
C GLN A 95 24.17 -15.06 -11.97
N ILE A 96 23.68 -13.94 -11.45
CA ILE A 96 22.23 -13.72 -11.33
C ILE A 96 21.57 -13.53 -12.71
N LEU A 97 22.24 -12.88 -13.67
CA LEU A 97 21.72 -12.75 -15.03
C LEU A 97 21.66 -14.12 -15.71
N GLU A 98 22.68 -14.96 -15.52
CA GLU A 98 22.71 -16.33 -16.00
C GLU A 98 21.62 -17.20 -15.35
N LYS A 99 21.40 -17.04 -14.03
CA LYS A 99 20.30 -17.67 -13.30
C LYS A 99 18.94 -17.20 -13.82
N LEU A 100 18.79 -15.91 -14.14
CA LEU A 100 17.58 -15.34 -14.70
C LEU A 100 17.25 -15.92 -16.07
N GLU A 101 18.25 -16.08 -16.94
CA GLU A 101 18.07 -16.67 -18.26
C GLU A 101 17.57 -18.11 -18.19
N ARG A 102 18.13 -18.92 -17.26
CA ARG A 102 17.79 -20.35 -17.12
C ARG A 102 16.65 -20.65 -16.15
N ALA A 103 16.14 -19.66 -15.42
CA ALA A 103 15.12 -19.89 -14.40
C ALA A 103 13.82 -20.47 -15.00
N SER A 104 13.20 -21.38 -14.28
CA SER A 104 11.83 -21.85 -14.57
C SER A 104 10.80 -20.82 -14.15
N THR A 105 9.71 -20.69 -14.91
CA THR A 105 8.58 -19.82 -14.55
C THR A 105 7.64 -20.51 -13.57
N LYS A 106 7.12 -19.74 -12.61
CA LYS A 106 6.01 -20.14 -11.75
C LYS A 106 4.88 -19.13 -11.89
N MET A 107 3.64 -19.61 -11.90
CA MET A 107 2.47 -18.74 -11.90
C MET A 107 2.31 -18.10 -10.52
N LEU A 108 1.91 -16.83 -10.50
CA LEU A 108 1.59 -16.08 -9.30
C LEU A 108 0.15 -15.60 -9.38
N ASP A 109 -0.60 -15.81 -8.32
CA ASP A 109 -1.94 -15.25 -8.19
C ASP A 109 -1.86 -13.78 -7.77
N ARG A 110 -2.69 -12.95 -8.38
CA ARG A 110 -2.77 -11.51 -8.11
C ARG A 110 -4.16 -11.17 -7.60
N TRP A 111 -4.22 -10.65 -6.37
CA TRP A 111 -5.48 -10.27 -5.74
C TRP A 111 -5.72 -8.78 -5.90
N SER A 112 -6.89 -8.43 -6.41
CA SER A 112 -7.39 -7.06 -6.45
C SER A 112 -8.42 -6.89 -5.35
N ILE A 113 -8.04 -6.20 -4.27
CA ILE A 113 -8.89 -5.97 -3.12
C ILE A 113 -9.48 -4.57 -3.22
N MET A 114 -10.80 -4.48 -3.20
CA MET A 114 -11.53 -3.22 -3.19
C MET A 114 -12.11 -3.02 -1.79
N THR A 115 -11.67 -1.99 -1.09
CA THR A 115 -12.13 -1.66 0.25
C THR A 115 -13.11 -0.49 0.18
N TYR A 116 -14.15 -0.56 1.01
CA TYR A 116 -15.11 0.52 1.18
C TYR A 116 -15.22 0.81 2.67
N GLU A 117 -15.13 2.07 3.02
CA GLU A 117 -15.37 2.50 4.40
C GLU A 117 -16.87 2.59 4.62
N LEU A 118 -17.42 1.60 5.32
CA LEU A 118 -18.82 1.60 5.73
C LEU A 118 -18.94 2.53 6.94
N LYS A 119 -19.54 3.70 6.74
CA LYS A 119 -20.14 4.45 7.85
C LYS A 119 -21.29 3.61 8.39
N LEU A 120 -21.02 2.80 9.40
CA LEU A 120 -22.03 2.01 10.07
C LEU A 120 -23.13 2.97 10.56
N PRO A 121 -24.41 2.75 10.22
CA PRO A 121 -25.48 3.54 10.82
C PRO A 121 -25.40 3.36 12.35
N PRO A 122 -25.63 4.43 13.14
CA PRO A 122 -25.73 4.30 14.59
C PRO A 122 -26.76 3.21 14.88
N LYS A 123 -26.38 2.17 15.62
CA LYS A 123 -27.29 1.08 16.01
C LYS A 123 -28.51 1.69 16.69
N ALA A 124 -29.60 1.86 15.93
CA ALA A 124 -30.91 2.15 16.49
C ALA A 124 -31.29 0.95 17.36
N SER A 125 -31.39 1.23 18.65
CA SER A 125 -31.83 0.36 19.73
C SER A 125 -32.95 -0.61 19.35
N LEU A 126 -32.60 -1.90 19.27
CA LEU A 126 -33.48 -3.00 19.62
C LEU A 126 -32.75 -3.80 20.72
N LEU A 127 -33.34 -3.80 21.91
CA LEU A 127 -32.87 -4.30 23.23
C LEU A 127 -32.48 -5.81 23.23
N PRO A 128 -32.10 -6.41 24.38
CA PRO A 128 -31.00 -6.10 25.30
C PRO A 128 -30.09 -7.33 25.50
N GLY A 129 -28.78 -7.16 25.42
CA GLY A 129 -27.82 -8.18 25.83
C GLY A 129 -26.43 -7.61 25.65
N PRO A 130 -25.52 -7.69 26.63
CA PRO A 130 -24.33 -6.84 26.66
C PRO A 130 -23.37 -7.28 25.56
N PRO A 131 -23.09 -6.46 24.53
CA PRO A 131 -21.87 -6.61 23.77
C PRO A 131 -20.87 -5.68 24.45
N GLU A 132 -19.73 -6.22 24.89
CA GLU A 132 -18.54 -5.41 25.16
C GLU A 132 -18.18 -4.64 23.88
N ALA A 133 -18.81 -3.48 23.69
CA ALA A 133 -18.35 -2.49 22.75
C ALA A 133 -17.05 -1.95 23.33
N SER A 134 -15.97 -2.13 22.58
CA SER A 134 -14.63 -1.68 22.97
C SER A 134 -14.66 -0.22 23.42
N GLU A 135 -13.93 0.11 24.49
CA GLU A 135 -13.82 1.49 24.99
C GLU A 135 -13.42 2.48 23.89
N GLU A 136 -12.61 2.03 22.93
CA GLU A 136 -12.22 2.77 21.73
C GLU A 136 -13.43 3.25 20.92
N PHE A 137 -14.47 2.43 20.75
CA PHE A 137 -15.66 2.79 19.98
C PHE A 137 -16.48 3.89 20.67
N TYR A 138 -16.55 3.89 22.01
CA TYR A 138 -17.23 4.96 22.74
C TYR A 138 -16.42 6.26 22.66
N MET A 139 -15.09 6.19 22.70
CA MET A 139 -14.21 7.35 22.65
C MET A 139 -14.35 8.10 21.32
N THR A 140 -14.41 7.38 20.20
CA THR A 140 -14.63 7.98 18.86
C THR A 140 -15.96 8.72 18.75
N ILE A 141 -17.03 8.23 19.40
CA ILE A 141 -18.35 8.90 19.39
C ILE A 141 -18.29 10.24 20.12
N TYR A 142 -17.59 10.30 21.26
CA TYR A 142 -17.41 11.56 21.98
C TYR A 142 -16.58 12.55 21.16
N GLU A 143 -15.50 12.09 20.53
CA GLU A 143 -14.65 12.92 19.66
C GLU A 143 -15.43 13.52 18.48
N ASP A 144 -16.18 12.70 17.74
CA ASP A 144 -16.99 13.15 16.61
C ASP A 144 -18.07 14.14 17.02
N SER A 145 -18.74 13.90 18.17
CA SER A 145 -19.75 14.81 18.71
C SER A 145 -19.14 16.16 19.09
N VAL A 146 -18.00 16.15 19.79
CA VAL A 146 -17.29 17.36 20.21
C VAL A 146 -16.82 18.15 19.00
N ALA A 147 -16.15 17.50 18.04
CA ALA A 147 -15.68 18.14 16.82
C ALA A 147 -16.83 18.78 16.02
N THR A 148 -17.95 18.07 15.89
CA THR A 148 -19.13 18.57 15.16
C THR A 148 -19.72 19.81 15.81
N HIS A 149 -19.91 19.81 17.13
CA HIS A 149 -20.54 20.94 17.83
C HIS A 149 -19.60 22.14 17.98
N LEU A 150 -18.30 21.92 18.18
CA LEU A 150 -17.30 22.99 18.13
C LEU A 150 -17.27 23.66 16.75
N THR A 151 -17.30 22.86 15.67
CA THR A 151 -17.35 23.39 14.31
C THR A 151 -18.61 24.23 14.08
N LYS A 152 -19.77 23.80 14.58
CA LYS A 152 -21.02 24.57 14.51
C LYS A 152 -20.95 25.87 15.32
N ILE A 153 -20.30 25.87 16.47
CA ILE A 153 -20.14 27.08 17.30
C ILE A 153 -19.22 28.10 16.62
N LEU A 154 -18.12 27.63 16.02
CA LEU A 154 -17.11 28.50 15.41
C LEU A 154 -17.56 29.10 14.06
N ASN A 155 -18.34 28.36 13.28
CA ASN A 155 -18.66 28.72 11.89
C ASN A 155 -20.10 29.17 11.65
N SER A 156 -20.97 29.18 12.68
CA SER A 156 -22.37 29.57 12.53
C SER A 156 -22.61 31.00 13.01
N ASP A 157 -23.20 31.82 12.14
CA ASP A 157 -23.67 33.17 12.47
C ASP A 157 -25.06 33.17 13.16
N GLU A 158 -25.75 32.02 13.16
CA GLU A 158 -27.04 31.88 13.84
C GLU A 158 -26.89 31.62 15.34
N HIS A 159 -27.28 32.60 16.17
CA HIS A 159 -27.24 32.48 17.63
C HIS A 159 -27.97 31.25 18.18
N ALA A 160 -29.09 30.84 17.58
CA ALA A 160 -29.85 29.66 18.01
C ALA A 160 -29.05 28.36 17.82
N VAL A 161 -28.28 28.25 16.73
CA VAL A 161 -27.42 27.09 16.43
C VAL A 161 -26.21 27.06 17.36
N VAL A 162 -25.62 28.22 17.66
CA VAL A 162 -24.51 28.34 18.62
C VAL A 162 -24.96 27.93 20.03
N ILE A 163 -26.10 28.43 20.50
CA ILE A 163 -26.63 28.13 21.84
C ILE A 163 -27.00 26.64 21.97
N SER A 164 -27.69 26.08 20.97
CA SER A 164 -28.05 24.66 20.99
C SER A 164 -26.82 23.75 20.92
N SER A 165 -25.83 24.08 20.09
CA SER A 165 -24.58 23.32 19.98
C SER A 165 -23.74 23.40 21.26
N ALA A 166 -23.68 24.56 21.91
CA ALA A 166 -22.99 24.71 23.19
C ALA A 166 -23.67 23.88 24.30
N LYS A 167 -25.00 23.81 24.31
CA LYS A 167 -25.75 23.00 25.27
C LYS A 167 -25.46 21.50 25.10
N THR A 168 -25.52 21.00 23.86
CA THR A 168 -25.22 19.60 23.56
C THR A 168 -23.76 19.25 23.86
N LEU A 169 -22.82 20.17 23.63
CA LEU A 169 -21.42 19.98 23.99
C LEU A 169 -21.24 19.84 25.51
N CYS A 170 -21.88 20.70 26.30
CA CYS A 170 -21.85 20.61 27.76
C CYS A 170 -22.43 19.29 28.29
N GLU A 171 -23.53 18.80 27.71
CA GLU A 171 -24.13 17.51 28.04
C GLU A 171 -23.18 16.35 27.68
N THR A 172 -22.59 16.39 26.48
CA THR A 172 -21.63 15.37 25.99
C THR A 172 -20.42 15.25 26.91
N VAL A 173 -19.84 16.38 27.34
CA VAL A 173 -18.68 16.40 28.25
C VAL A 173 -19.08 15.91 29.65
N LYS A 174 -20.25 16.30 30.14
CA LYS A 174 -20.75 15.84 31.45
C LYS A 174 -20.95 14.33 31.49
N ASP A 175 -21.53 13.77 30.44
CA ASP A 175 -21.73 12.33 30.30
C ASP A 175 -20.41 11.57 30.18
N PHE A 176 -19.43 12.15 29.48
CA PHE A 176 -18.08 11.60 29.40
C PHE A 176 -17.41 11.53 30.77
N VAL A 177 -17.41 12.64 31.52
CA VAL A 177 -16.81 12.71 32.87
C VAL A 177 -17.45 11.68 33.80
N ALA A 178 -18.78 11.57 33.82
CA ALA A 178 -19.50 10.62 34.65
C ALA A 178 -19.18 9.14 34.30
N LYS A 179 -18.69 8.87 33.09
CA LYS A 179 -18.35 7.54 32.61
C LYS A 179 -16.89 7.17 32.86
N VAL A 180 -15.98 8.15 32.87
CA VAL A 180 -14.56 7.97 33.19
C VAL A 180 -14.32 7.89 34.71
N GLU A 181 -15.21 8.46 35.54
CA GLU A 181 -15.12 8.39 37.00
C GLU A 181 -15.65 7.07 37.63
N LYS A 182 -16.15 6.12 36.82
CA LYS A 182 -16.61 4.79 37.27
C LYS A 182 -15.60 3.70 36.96
#